data_AF-B7PJW6-F1
#
_entry.id   AF-B7PJW6-F1
#
_cell.length_a   1.000
_cell.length_b   1.000
_cell.length_c   1.000
_cell.angle_alpha   90.00
_cell.angle_beta   90.00
_cell.angle_gamma   90.00
#
_symmetry.space_group_name_H-M   'P 1'
#
loop_
_entity.id
_entity.type
_entity.pdbx_description
1 polymer ?
#
loop_
_entity_poly.entity_id
_entity_poly.type
_entity_poly.pdbx_seq_one_letter_code
_entity_poly.pdbx_strand_id
1 'polypeptide(L)'
;MPFFLVAVLANPTPEDKCDPERCKASGNCVCASTDPPNKMNVQDTPQLVTLSFDGAIHEGNMPFYRELLDGTQKRKNKKSGCKIGATFFVNHEYLDYTAVHELHNSGSEIGLRSITAEVDPPD
;
A
#
# COMPACT_ATOMS: atom_id res chain seq x y z
N MET A 1 13.10 43.94 9.54
CA MET A 1 12.23 43.09 10.39
C MET A 1 12.98 41.79 10.62
N PRO A 2 13.37 41.44 11.86
CA PRO A 2 14.07 40.19 12.09
C PRO A 2 13.08 39.04 11.91
N PHE A 3 13.42 38.12 11.01
CA PHE A 3 12.77 36.81 10.91
C PHE A 3 13.09 36.05 12.20
N PHE A 4 12.09 35.87 13.06
CA PHE A 4 12.18 34.91 14.14
C PHE A 4 12.11 33.51 13.53
N LEU A 5 13.23 32.81 13.54
CA LEU A 5 13.27 31.39 13.23
C LEU A 5 12.61 30.65 14.40
N VAL A 6 11.35 30.25 14.24
CA VAL A 6 10.70 29.32 15.17
C VAL A 6 11.18 27.93 14.81
N ALA A 7 12.20 27.44 15.51
CA ALA A 7 12.55 26.02 15.48
C ALA A 7 11.48 25.26 16.28
N VAL A 8 10.58 24.57 15.58
CA VAL A 8 9.76 23.52 16.21
C VAL A 8 10.70 22.37 16.52
N LEU A 9 11.23 22.34 17.74
CA LEU A 9 11.86 21.14 18.27
C LEU A 9 10.71 20.15 18.51
N ALA A 10 10.42 19.32 17.51
CA ALA A 10 9.68 18.09 17.77
C ALA A 10 10.56 17.28 18.72
N ASN A 11 10.30 17.37 20.02
CA ASN A 11 10.79 16.40 20.99
C ASN A 11 9.98 15.14 20.70
N PRO A 12 10.53 14.09 20.06
CA PRO A 12 9.83 12.82 20.03
C PRO A 12 9.68 12.41 21.49
N THR A 13 8.46 12.47 22.01
CA THR A 13 8.15 11.75 23.24
C THR A 13 8.57 10.31 23.00
N PRO A 14 9.32 9.66 23.91
CA PRO A 14 9.56 8.23 23.79
C PRO A 14 8.20 7.59 23.57
N GLU A 15 7.98 6.97 22.42
CA GLU A 15 6.77 6.18 22.22
C GLU A 15 6.70 5.20 23.39
N ASP A 16 5.63 5.28 24.17
CA ASP A 16 5.38 4.28 25.19
C ASP A 16 5.43 2.92 24.49
N LYS A 17 6.32 2.04 24.98
CA LYS A 17 6.46 0.69 24.42
C LYS A 17 5.07 0.06 24.36
N CYS A 18 4.70 -0.46 23.19
CA CYS A 18 3.40 -1.07 22.99
C CYS A 18 3.15 -2.15 24.07
N ASP A 19 2.05 -2.03 24.81
CA ASP A 19 1.65 -3.00 25.82
C ASP A 19 0.86 -4.14 25.11
N PRO A 20 1.45 -5.34 24.95
CA PRO A 20 0.81 -6.45 24.26
C PRO A 20 -0.39 -7.02 25.03
N GLU A 21 -0.59 -6.68 26.30
CA GLU A 21 -1.78 -7.06 27.06
C GLU A 21 -2.97 -6.13 26.81
N ARG A 22 -2.71 -4.87 26.45
CA ARG A 22 -3.76 -3.91 26.06
C ARG A 22 -4.02 -3.90 24.56
N CYS A 23 -2.97 -4.05 23.76
CA CYS A 23 -3.05 -4.05 22.29
C CYS A 23 -3.32 -5.47 21.77
N LYS A 24 -4.61 -5.83 21.67
CA LYS A 24 -5.03 -7.12 21.13
C LYS A 24 -5.70 -6.96 19.76
N ALA A 25 -5.49 -7.94 18.88
CA ALA A 25 -6.10 -7.95 17.54
C ALA A 25 -7.64 -7.92 17.58
N SER A 26 -8.25 -8.51 18.62
CA SER A 26 -9.71 -8.43 18.88
C SER A 26 -10.22 -7.01 19.11
N GLY A 27 -9.33 -6.07 19.44
CA GLY A 27 -9.59 -4.64 19.58
C GLY A 27 -9.00 -3.81 18.44
N ASN A 28 -8.75 -4.41 17.26
CA ASN A 28 -8.14 -3.75 16.10
C ASN A 28 -6.77 -3.11 16.39
N CYS A 29 -6.00 -3.70 17.30
CA CYS A 29 -4.67 -3.24 17.66
C CYS A 29 -3.64 -4.36 17.50
N VAL A 30 -2.51 -4.08 16.87
CA VAL A 30 -1.39 -5.00 16.74
C VAL A 30 -0.10 -4.23 17.03
N CYS A 31 0.67 -4.70 18.01
CA CYS A 31 2.02 -4.17 18.26
C CYS A 31 2.95 -4.58 17.11
N ALA A 32 3.87 -3.69 16.74
CA ALA A 32 4.95 -4.03 15.81
C ALA A 32 5.75 -5.23 16.34
N SER A 33 5.92 -6.26 15.51
CA SER A 33 6.66 -7.48 15.83
C SER A 33 7.16 -8.12 14.54
N THR A 34 8.23 -8.91 14.64
CA THR A 34 8.71 -9.80 13.58
C THR A 34 8.04 -11.17 13.61
N ASP A 35 7.28 -11.47 14.68
CA ASP A 35 6.59 -12.76 14.83
C ASP A 35 5.40 -12.85 13.86
N PRO A 36 5.11 -14.05 13.31
CA PRO A 36 3.89 -14.25 12.54
C PRO A 36 2.64 -13.88 13.34
N PRO A 37 1.62 -13.29 12.69
CA PRO A 37 0.36 -12.97 13.36
C PRO A 37 -0.25 -14.23 13.98
N ASN A 38 -0.95 -14.04 15.10
CA ASN A 38 -1.57 -15.13 15.88
C ASN A 38 -0.58 -16.23 16.36
N LYS A 39 0.74 -15.96 16.38
CA LYS A 39 1.78 -16.92 16.78
C LYS A 39 1.75 -18.21 15.96
N MET A 40 1.38 -18.12 14.68
CA MET A 40 1.40 -19.26 13.77
C MET A 40 2.84 -19.76 13.57
N ASN A 41 3.01 -21.06 13.32
CA ASN A 41 4.30 -21.56 12.86
C ASN A 41 4.60 -20.95 11.49
N VAL A 42 5.88 -20.63 11.25
CA VAL A 42 6.33 -20.06 9.97
C VAL A 42 5.96 -20.96 8.79
N GLN A 43 6.05 -22.28 8.96
CA GLN A 43 5.70 -23.26 7.90
C GLN A 43 4.21 -23.28 7.56
N ASP A 44 3.35 -22.88 8.49
CA ASP A 44 1.89 -22.82 8.30
C ASP A 44 1.43 -21.43 7.85
N THR A 45 2.32 -20.43 7.87
CA THR A 45 2.01 -19.03 7.57
C THR A 45 1.99 -18.79 6.06
N PRO A 46 0.88 -18.31 5.48
CA PRO A 46 0.84 -17.96 4.05
C PRO A 46 1.78 -16.81 3.73
N GLN A 47 2.66 -16.99 2.75
CA GLN A 47 3.44 -15.88 2.20
C GLN A 47 2.53 -14.97 1.36
N LEU A 48 2.36 -13.73 1.82
CA LEU A 48 1.71 -12.68 1.03
C LEU A 48 2.76 -11.98 0.16
N VAL A 49 2.41 -11.71 -1.10
CA VAL A 49 3.22 -10.92 -2.02
C VAL A 49 2.33 -9.82 -2.57
N THR A 50 2.68 -8.57 -2.31
CA THR A 50 1.95 -7.39 -2.78
C THR A 50 2.67 -6.77 -3.96
N LEU A 51 2.02 -6.74 -5.11
CA LEU A 51 2.49 -5.97 -6.26
C LEU A 51 1.93 -4.56 -6.13
N SER A 52 2.80 -3.56 -6.07
CA SER A 52 2.41 -2.16 -6.05
C SER A 52 2.94 -1.42 -7.26
N PHE A 53 2.11 -0.53 -7.80
CA PHE A 53 2.46 0.39 -8.86
C PHE A 53 2.22 1.82 -8.40
N ASP A 54 3.20 2.66 -8.69
CA ASP A 54 3.27 4.01 -8.19
C ASP A 54 3.18 4.97 -9.38
N GLY A 55 2.32 5.98 -9.27
CA GLY A 55 2.19 7.04 -10.27
C GLY A 55 0.86 7.03 -11.02
N ALA A 56 0.79 7.83 -12.09
CA ALA A 56 -0.43 8.04 -12.86
C ALA A 56 -0.74 6.84 -13.77
N ILE A 57 -2.00 6.40 -13.77
CA ILE A 57 -2.52 5.43 -14.72
C ILE A 57 -3.00 6.16 -15.96
N HIS A 58 -2.54 5.75 -17.15
CA HIS A 58 -2.88 6.41 -18.41
C HIS A 58 -2.80 5.40 -19.58
N GLU A 59 -3.19 5.83 -20.78
CA GLU A 59 -3.29 4.97 -21.97
C GLU A 59 -2.00 4.19 -22.30
N GLY A 60 -0.83 4.78 -22.05
CA GLY A 60 0.47 4.16 -22.29
C GLY A 60 0.81 2.98 -21.37
N ASN A 61 0.34 2.95 -20.12
CA ASN A 61 0.65 1.87 -19.17
C ASN A 61 -0.47 0.83 -19.02
N MET A 62 -1.71 1.18 -19.36
CA MET A 62 -2.85 0.26 -19.32
C MET A 62 -2.67 -1.05 -20.11
N PRO A 63 -2.07 -1.08 -21.32
CA PRO A 63 -1.81 -2.33 -22.03
C PRO A 63 -0.98 -3.32 -21.20
N PHE A 64 0.02 -2.83 -20.48
CA PHE A 64 0.85 -3.65 -19.60
C PHE A 64 0.04 -4.17 -18.40
N TYR A 65 -0.75 -3.32 -17.74
CA TYR A 65 -1.57 -3.75 -16.61
C TYR A 65 -2.62 -4.80 -17.01
N ARG A 66 -3.25 -4.62 -18.18
CA ARG A 66 -4.18 -5.61 -18.74
C ARG A 66 -3.47 -6.93 -19.04
N GLU A 67 -2.27 -6.93 -19.63
CA GLU A 67 -1.51 -8.17 -19.87
C GLU A 67 -1.10 -8.86 -18.56
N LEU A 68 -0.68 -8.08 -17.57
CA LEU A 68 -0.24 -8.59 -16.28
C LEU A 68 -1.40 -9.23 -15.50
N LEU A 69 -2.51 -8.50 -15.37
CA LEU A 69 -3.62 -8.82 -14.47
C LEU A 69 -4.74 -9.60 -15.15
N ASP A 70 -5.06 -9.28 -16.40
CA ASP A 70 -6.24 -9.80 -17.10
C ASP A 70 -5.91 -10.78 -18.24
N GLY A 71 -4.75 -10.59 -18.90
CA GLY A 71 -4.49 -11.01 -20.28
C GLY A 71 -4.53 -12.50 -20.59
N THR A 72 -4.70 -13.41 -19.61
CA THR A 72 -4.69 -14.85 -19.91
C THR A 72 -5.46 -15.77 -18.94
N GLN A 73 -6.09 -15.28 -17.86
CA GLN A 73 -6.55 -16.14 -16.75
C GLN A 73 -5.47 -17.07 -16.14
N LYS A 74 -4.19 -16.94 -16.54
CA LYS A 74 -3.10 -17.84 -16.15
C LYS A 74 -2.59 -17.54 -14.74
N ARG A 75 -2.62 -16.27 -14.32
CA ARG A 75 -2.09 -15.84 -13.02
C ARG A 75 -3.18 -15.90 -11.96
N LYS A 76 -3.19 -17.01 -11.23
CA LYS A 76 -4.09 -17.26 -10.11
C LYS A 76 -3.30 -17.64 -8.89
N ASN A 77 -3.82 -17.29 -7.71
CA ASN A 77 -3.28 -17.82 -6.47
C ASN A 77 -3.43 -19.35 -6.50
N LYS A 78 -2.31 -20.08 -6.31
CA LYS A 78 -2.30 -21.55 -6.42
C LYS A 78 -3.21 -22.24 -5.39
N LYS A 79 -3.43 -21.62 -4.23
CA LYS A 79 -4.23 -22.19 -3.13
C LYS A 79 -5.70 -21.82 -3.26
N SER A 80 -6.03 -20.54 -3.51
CA SER A 80 -7.43 -20.10 -3.58
C SER A 80 -8.06 -20.21 -4.98
N GLY A 81 -7.25 -20.28 -6.04
CA GLY A 81 -7.73 -20.25 -7.42
C GLY A 81 -8.27 -18.89 -7.88
N CYS A 82 -8.26 -17.87 -7.02
CA CYS A 82 -8.65 -16.50 -7.36
C CYS A 82 -7.64 -15.86 -8.32
N LYS A 83 -8.10 -14.92 -9.15
CA LYS A 83 -7.20 -14.05 -9.92
C LYS A 83 -6.30 -13.27 -8.96
N ILE A 84 -5.08 -12.97 -9.40
CA ILE A 84 -4.22 -12.02 -8.66
C ILE A 84 -4.69 -10.59 -8.90
N GLY A 85 -4.45 -9.71 -7.94
CA GLY A 85 -4.60 -8.26 -8.07
C GLY A 85 -3.29 -7.54 -7.79
N ALA A 86 -3.31 -6.22 -7.94
CA ALA A 86 -2.24 -5.33 -7.52
C ALA A 86 -2.83 -4.12 -6.79
N THR A 87 -1.97 -3.36 -6.11
CA THR A 87 -2.31 -2.08 -5.49
C THR A 87 -1.72 -0.95 -6.31
N PHE A 88 -2.52 0.03 -6.70
CA PHE A 88 -2.07 1.20 -7.46
C PHE A 88 -2.11 2.44 -6.57
N PHE A 89 -0.94 3.00 -6.24
CA PHE A 89 -0.84 4.27 -5.52
C PHE A 89 -0.79 5.42 -6.53
N VAL A 90 -1.97 5.99 -6.80
CA VAL A 90 -2.16 6.95 -7.90
C VAL A 90 -1.98 8.39 -7.45
N ASN A 91 -1.26 9.18 -8.24
CA ASN A 91 -1.30 10.64 -8.15
C ASN A 91 -2.30 11.22 -9.15
N HIS A 92 -2.77 12.45 -8.93
CA HIS A 92 -3.79 13.07 -9.77
C HIS A 92 -3.27 13.49 -11.15
N GLU A 93 -2.06 14.05 -11.20
CA GLU A 93 -1.51 14.57 -12.46
C GLU A 93 -1.39 13.45 -13.52
N TYR A 94 -1.96 13.70 -14.70
CA TYR A 94 -2.02 12.76 -15.85
C TYR A 94 -2.84 11.47 -15.62
N LEU A 95 -3.67 11.42 -14.57
CA LEU A 95 -4.48 10.24 -14.25
C LEU A 95 -5.73 10.12 -15.12
N ASP A 96 -5.90 8.98 -15.79
CA ASP A 96 -7.14 8.56 -16.42
C ASP A 96 -8.04 7.82 -15.41
N TYR A 97 -9.04 8.52 -14.89
CA TYR A 97 -10.01 7.95 -13.94
C TYR A 97 -10.86 6.83 -14.52
N THR A 98 -11.04 6.76 -15.84
CA THR A 98 -11.74 5.64 -16.49
C THR A 98 -10.92 4.36 -16.39
N ALA A 99 -9.61 4.47 -16.64
CA ALA A 99 -8.67 3.38 -16.49
C ALA A 99 -8.53 2.93 -15.01
N VAL A 100 -8.52 3.88 -14.07
CA VAL A 100 -8.58 3.58 -12.62
C VAL A 100 -9.83 2.77 -12.29
N HIS A 101 -10.99 3.18 -12.81
CA HIS A 101 -12.26 2.49 -12.57
C HIS A 101 -12.26 1.07 -13.15
N GLU A 102 -11.67 0.87 -14.33
CA GLU A 102 -11.47 -0.46 -14.93
C GLU A 102 -10.63 -1.36 -14.01
N LEU A 103 -9.48 -0.87 -13.53
CA LEU A 103 -8.60 -1.64 -12.65
C LEU A 103 -9.27 -1.98 -11.31
N HIS A 104 -10.00 -1.04 -10.72
CA HIS A 104 -10.80 -1.30 -9.53
C HIS A 104 -11.86 -2.38 -9.79
N ASN A 105 -12.62 -2.28 -10.88
CA ASN A 105 -13.64 -3.28 -11.23
C ASN A 105 -13.04 -4.66 -11.55
N SER A 106 -11.77 -4.71 -11.97
CA SER A 106 -11.04 -5.97 -12.18
C SER A 106 -10.55 -6.63 -10.88
N GLY A 107 -10.71 -5.96 -9.72
CA GLY A 107 -10.32 -6.46 -8.40
C GLY A 107 -8.97 -5.96 -7.89
N SER A 108 -8.41 -4.91 -8.50
CA SER A 108 -7.21 -4.24 -7.99
C SER A 108 -7.56 -3.19 -6.93
N GLU A 109 -6.64 -2.97 -5.99
CA GLU A 109 -6.76 -1.95 -4.96
C GLU A 109 -6.26 -0.60 -5.49
N ILE A 110 -6.96 0.49 -5.16
CA ILE A 110 -6.54 1.86 -5.50
C ILE A 110 -6.20 2.60 -4.20
N GLY A 111 -4.91 2.87 -4.01
CA GLY A 111 -4.37 3.73 -2.97
C GLY A 111 -4.05 5.13 -3.50
N LEU A 112 -3.79 6.07 -2.59
CA LEU A 112 -3.53 7.48 -2.92
C LEU A 112 -2.03 7.80 -2.80
N ARG A 113 -1.47 8.50 -3.80
CA ARG A 113 -0.11 9.05 -3.84
C ARG A 113 -0.13 10.57 -4.07
N SER A 114 -1.00 11.28 -3.35
CA SER A 114 -1.19 12.75 -3.42
C SER A 114 -1.75 13.30 -4.73
N ILE A 115 -1.93 14.63 -4.81
CA ILE A 115 -2.39 15.31 -6.03
C ILE A 115 -1.19 15.63 -6.93
N THR A 116 -0.19 16.34 -6.39
CA THR A 116 0.95 16.88 -7.16
C THR A 116 2.12 15.91 -7.31
N ALA A 117 2.17 14.84 -6.52
CA ALA A 117 3.29 13.90 -6.48
C ALA A 117 4.67 14.58 -6.29
N GLU A 118 4.68 15.73 -5.63
CA GLU A 118 5.92 16.45 -5.32
C GLU A 118 6.84 15.55 -4.48
N VAL A 119 8.09 15.47 -4.93
CA VAL A 119 9.15 14.84 -4.15
C VAL A 119 9.77 15.96 -3.33
N ASP A 120 9.46 15.98 -2.04
CA ASP A 120 10.14 16.88 -1.12
C ASP A 120 11.65 16.63 -1.21
N PRO A 121 12.48 17.69 -1.27
CA PRO A 121 13.93 17.51 -1.23
C PRO A 121 14.30 16.76 0.06
N PRO A 122 15.29 15.84 0.00
CA PRO A 122 15.71 15.12 1.19
C PRO A 122 16.21 16.12 2.25
N ASP A 123 15.69 15.99 3.47
CA ASP A 123 16.16 16.71 4.66
C ASP A 123 17.66 16.45 4.94
#